data_AF-A0A839RI17-F1
#
_entry.id   AF-A0A839RI17-F1
#
_cell.length_a   1.000
_cell.length_b   1.000
_cell.length_c   1.000
_cell.angle_alpha   90.00
_cell.angle_beta   90.00
_cell.angle_gamma   90.00
#
_symmetry.space_group_name_H-M   'P 1'
#
loop_
_entity.id
_entity.type
_entity.pdbx_description
1 polymer ?
#
loop_
_entity_poly.entity_id
_entity_poly.type
_entity_poly.pdbx_seq_one_letter_code
_entity_poly.pdbx_strand_id
1 'polypeptide(L)'
;MVQSVVTMLDERENVSPHDELEELTGMRTGSASPPENSVLGRLLPDFHRADAEGVEEKSDEMAGLNSALRSLNEPQIIEAKRGVASVLLETLPPEGGKVSLSPEQADAWVTAVNDARLALGTMLEISDETPEEIDPNDPRAPQLGVYHWLTWMQDSLVTAVMGD
;
A
#
# COMPACT_ATOMS: atom_id res chain seq x y z
N MET A 1 8.35 0.12 -9.39
CA MET A 1 7.49 0.61 -8.29
C MET A 1 6.39 -0.40 -7.96
N VAL A 2 5.35 -0.59 -8.80
CA VAL A 2 4.26 -1.55 -8.49
C VAL A 2 4.78 -2.97 -8.25
N GLN A 3 5.67 -3.47 -9.12
CA GLN A 3 6.30 -4.78 -8.91
C GLN A 3 7.07 -4.88 -7.58
N SER A 4 7.74 -3.81 -7.18
CA SER A 4 8.46 -3.74 -5.90
C SER A 4 7.51 -3.82 -4.71
N VAL A 5 6.33 -3.18 -4.80
CA VAL A 5 5.27 -3.32 -3.79
C VAL A 5 4.78 -4.75 -3.69
N VAL A 6 4.52 -5.40 -4.82
CA VAL A 6 4.12 -6.83 -4.85
C VAL A 6 5.18 -7.71 -4.18
N THR A 7 6.46 -7.52 -4.52
CA THR A 7 7.56 -8.27 -3.89
C THR A 7 7.60 -8.08 -2.37
N MET A 8 7.44 -6.85 -1.88
CA MET A 8 7.41 -6.60 -0.42
C MET A 8 6.21 -7.28 0.27
N LEU A 9 5.05 -7.32 -0.39
CA LEU A 9 3.86 -8.00 0.12
C LEU A 9 4.03 -9.52 0.13
N ASP A 10 4.64 -10.09 -0.91
CA ASP A 10 4.95 -11.53 -0.98
C ASP A 10 5.97 -11.93 0.11
N GLU A 11 7.01 -11.13 0.31
CA GLU A 11 7.97 -11.34 1.41
C GLU A 11 7.27 -11.30 2.78
N ARG A 12 6.34 -10.35 2.97
CA ARG A 12 5.58 -10.24 4.21
C ARG A 12 4.68 -11.45 4.48
N GLU A 13 3.99 -11.96 3.45
CA GLU A 13 3.17 -13.17 3.58
C GLU A 13 4.05 -14.38 3.92
N ASN A 14 5.18 -14.56 3.23
CA ASN A 14 6.07 -15.72 3.40
C ASN A 14 6.79 -15.79 4.76
N VAL A 15 6.92 -14.66 5.48
CA VAL A 15 7.52 -14.62 6.83
C VAL A 15 6.51 -15.03 7.91
N SER A 16 5.22 -15.09 7.59
CA SER A 16 4.19 -15.52 8.54
C SER A 16 4.26 -17.04 8.75
N PRO A 17 4.24 -17.56 10.00
CA PRO A 17 4.28 -18.99 10.23
C PRO A 17 3.02 -19.64 9.66
N HIS A 18 3.17 -20.54 8.69
CA HIS A 18 2.14 -21.50 8.34
C HIS A 18 1.96 -22.46 9.53
N ASP A 19 0.83 -22.39 10.22
CA ASP A 19 0.55 -23.19 11.41
C ASP A 19 -0.25 -24.47 11.06
N GLU A 20 -0.11 -25.52 11.86
CA GLU A 20 -0.88 -26.79 11.76
C GLU A 20 -2.40 -26.56 11.77
N LEU A 21 -2.84 -25.46 12.40
CA LEU A 21 -4.23 -25.00 12.40
C LEU A 21 -4.72 -24.54 11.02
N GLU A 22 -3.85 -23.98 10.18
CA GLU A 22 -4.17 -23.61 8.78
C GLU A 22 -4.44 -24.89 7.97
N GLU A 23 -3.63 -25.94 8.12
CA GLU A 23 -3.84 -27.22 7.44
C GLU A 23 -5.17 -27.88 7.82
N LEU A 24 -5.59 -27.70 9.08
CA LEU A 24 -6.80 -28.32 9.62
C LEU A 24 -8.07 -27.52 9.33
N THR A 25 -7.98 -26.18 9.21
CA THR A 25 -9.15 -25.29 9.07
C THR A 25 -9.26 -24.62 7.70
N GLY A 26 -8.18 -24.60 6.91
CA GLY A 26 -8.07 -23.84 5.67
C GLY A 26 -8.00 -22.33 5.87
N MET A 27 -7.96 -21.84 7.11
CA MET A 27 -7.86 -20.41 7.42
C MET A 27 -6.40 -20.00 7.56
N ARG A 28 -5.92 -19.19 6.60
CA ARG A 28 -4.62 -18.54 6.66
C ARG A 28 -4.59 -17.51 7.78
N THR A 29 -3.61 -17.61 8.66
CA THR A 29 -3.29 -16.59 9.67
C THR A 29 -2.04 -15.82 9.23
N GLY A 30 -2.14 -14.49 9.25
CA GLY A 30 -1.02 -13.60 9.00
C GLY A 30 -0.17 -13.36 10.25
N SER A 31 0.91 -12.61 10.08
CA SER A 31 1.80 -12.22 11.17
C SER A 31 1.11 -11.35 12.22
N ALA A 32 1.32 -11.71 13.48
CA ALA A 32 0.80 -11.00 14.65
C ALA A 32 1.67 -9.78 15.06
N SER A 33 2.90 -9.66 14.55
CA SER A 33 3.76 -8.50 14.77
C SER A 33 3.54 -7.43 13.69
N PRO A 34 3.69 -6.14 14.03
CA PRO A 34 3.65 -5.07 13.02
C PRO A 34 4.80 -5.20 12.02
N PRO A 35 4.66 -4.70 10.78
CA PRO A 35 5.76 -4.68 9.82
C PRO A 35 6.93 -3.82 10.32
N GLU A 36 8.16 -4.33 10.21
CA GLU A 36 9.38 -3.57 10.56
C GLU A 36 9.74 -2.53 9.48
N ASN A 37 9.42 -2.82 8.23
CA ASN A 37 9.64 -1.93 7.11
C ASN A 37 8.57 -0.81 7.09
N SER A 38 8.99 0.45 7.03
CA SER A 38 8.09 1.61 7.06
C SER A 38 7.09 1.66 5.90
N VAL A 39 7.49 1.23 4.70
CA VAL A 39 6.60 1.11 3.52
C VAL A 39 5.49 0.09 3.79
N LEU A 40 5.84 -1.09 4.29
CA LEU A 40 4.84 -2.09 4.67
C LEU A 40 3.96 -1.60 5.82
N GLY A 41 4.53 -0.91 6.82
CA GLY A 41 3.75 -0.29 7.89
C GLY A 41 2.77 0.78 7.38
N ARG A 42 3.10 1.47 6.28
CA ARG A 42 2.20 2.42 5.62
C ARG A 42 1.09 1.73 4.83
N LEU A 43 1.41 0.64 4.14
CA LEU A 43 0.48 -0.13 3.30
C LEU A 43 -0.43 -1.06 4.12
N LEU A 44 0.07 -1.60 5.23
CA LEU A 44 -0.58 -2.52 6.15
C LEU A 44 -0.57 -1.93 7.58
N PRO A 45 -1.23 -0.77 7.78
CA PRO A 45 -1.18 -0.08 9.06
C PRO A 45 -1.97 -0.82 10.13
N ASP A 46 -1.73 -0.44 11.39
CA ASP A 46 -2.59 -0.84 12.51
C ASP A 46 -4.06 -0.42 12.26
N PHE A 47 -4.98 -1.27 12.71
CA PHE A 47 -6.43 -1.06 12.65
C PHE A 47 -6.84 0.07 13.59
N HIS A 48 -6.24 0.12 14.77
CA HIS A 48 -6.40 1.18 15.76
C HIS A 48 -5.09 1.95 15.93
N ARG A 49 -5.14 3.27 15.78
CA ARG A 49 -3.97 4.15 15.94
C ARG A 49 -4.22 5.22 16.99
N ALA A 50 -3.25 5.39 17.87
CA ALA A 50 -3.33 6.30 19.00
C ALA A 50 -3.58 7.78 18.58
N ASP A 51 -2.88 8.23 17.53
CA ASP A 51 -2.99 9.58 16.96
C ASP A 51 -4.36 9.86 16.32
N ALA A 52 -4.93 8.87 15.62
CA ALA A 52 -6.24 8.99 14.97
C ALA A 52 -7.41 8.98 15.96
N GLU A 53 -7.25 8.33 17.12
CA GLU A 53 -8.29 8.18 18.13
C GLU A 53 -8.20 9.22 19.27
N GLY A 54 -7.24 10.15 19.21
CA GLY A 54 -7.00 11.13 20.27
C GLY A 54 -6.54 10.49 21.59
N VAL A 55 -5.98 9.29 21.51
CA VAL A 55 -5.44 8.54 22.64
C VAL A 55 -3.94 8.83 22.71
N GLU A 56 -3.48 9.42 23.81
CA GLU A 56 -2.08 9.85 23.92
C GLU A 56 -1.08 8.69 24.04
N GLU A 57 -1.52 7.49 24.43
CA GLU A 57 -0.65 6.32 24.63
C GLU A 57 -1.19 5.02 24.02
N LYS A 58 -0.29 4.22 23.42
CA LYS A 58 -0.55 2.83 23.04
C LYS A 58 -0.67 1.98 24.31
N SER A 59 -1.86 1.50 24.64
CA SER A 59 -2.04 0.54 25.73
C SER A 59 -1.68 -0.89 25.29
N ASP A 60 -1.27 -1.74 26.24
CA ASP A 60 -1.01 -3.17 25.98
C ASP A 60 -2.24 -3.88 25.41
N GLU A 61 -3.44 -3.48 25.83
CA GLU A 61 -4.71 -3.99 25.30
C GLU A 61 -4.90 -3.63 23.82
N MET A 62 -4.60 -2.39 23.42
CA MET A 62 -4.67 -1.96 22.03
C MET A 62 -3.61 -2.67 21.16
N ALA A 63 -2.40 -2.87 21.70
CA ALA A 63 -1.36 -3.64 21.03
C ALA A 63 -1.78 -5.11 20.80
N GLY A 64 -2.39 -5.73 21.82
CA GLY A 64 -2.98 -7.07 21.73
C GLY A 64 -4.11 -7.16 20.71
N LEU A 65 -5.01 -6.17 20.67
CA LEU A 65 -6.11 -6.11 19.70
C LEU A 65 -5.59 -5.97 18.26
N ASN A 66 -4.66 -5.03 18.01
CA ASN A 66 -4.04 -4.85 16.69
C ASN A 66 -3.30 -6.12 16.23
N SER A 67 -2.61 -6.80 17.14
CA SER A 67 -1.96 -8.09 16.89
C SER A 67 -2.95 -9.14 16.38
N ALA A 68 -4.07 -9.33 17.07
CA ALA A 68 -5.11 -10.28 16.69
C ALA A 68 -5.78 -9.90 15.35
N LEU A 69 -6.16 -8.63 15.18
CA LEU A 69 -6.80 -8.16 13.94
C LEU A 69 -5.87 -8.31 12.74
N ARG A 70 -4.58 -8.01 12.89
CA ARG A 70 -3.59 -8.20 11.83
C ARG A 70 -3.48 -9.66 11.41
N SER A 71 -3.34 -10.56 12.39
CA SER A 71 -3.25 -12.00 12.10
C SER A 71 -4.48 -12.52 11.34
N LEU A 72 -5.68 -12.00 11.62
CA LEU A 72 -6.90 -12.43 10.94
C LEU A 72 -7.11 -11.80 9.55
N ASN A 73 -6.73 -10.54 9.35
CA ASN A 73 -7.13 -9.76 8.18
C ASN A 73 -6.00 -9.52 7.17
N GLU A 74 -4.73 -9.48 7.63
CA GLU A 74 -3.60 -9.14 6.77
C GLU A 74 -3.48 -10.05 5.53
N PRO A 75 -3.70 -11.38 5.60
CA PRO A 75 -3.65 -12.22 4.40
C PRO A 75 -4.64 -11.79 3.31
N GLN A 76 -5.86 -11.43 3.68
CA GLN A 76 -6.89 -10.98 2.74
C GLN A 76 -6.56 -9.59 2.17
N ILE A 77 -5.99 -8.71 2.99
CA ILE A 77 -5.56 -7.37 2.55
C ILE A 77 -4.40 -7.50 1.56
N ILE A 78 -3.40 -8.34 1.85
CA ILE A 78 -2.28 -8.63 0.94
C ILE A 78 -2.81 -9.18 -0.38
N GLU A 79 -3.72 -10.16 -0.33
CA GLU A 79 -4.32 -10.73 -1.53
C GLU A 79 -5.05 -9.67 -2.38
N ALA A 80 -5.87 -8.83 -1.75
CA ALA A 80 -6.56 -7.74 -2.44
C ALA A 80 -5.58 -6.76 -3.10
N LYS A 81 -4.50 -6.38 -2.40
CA LYS A 81 -3.46 -5.49 -2.92
C LYS A 81 -2.71 -6.10 -4.10
N ARG A 82 -2.40 -7.40 -4.05
CA ARG A 82 -1.81 -8.13 -5.18
C ARG A 82 -2.77 -8.20 -6.37
N GLY A 83 -4.05 -8.47 -6.12
CA GLY A 83 -5.07 -8.50 -7.16
C GLY A 83 -5.15 -7.20 -7.94
N VAL A 84 -5.25 -6.05 -7.26
CA VAL A 84 -5.31 -4.75 -7.94
C VAL A 84 -4.00 -4.40 -8.65
N ALA A 85 -2.84 -4.80 -8.09
CA ALA A 85 -1.55 -4.62 -8.74
C ALA A 85 -1.44 -5.46 -10.02
N SER A 86 -1.93 -6.71 -10.02
CA SER A 86 -1.99 -7.58 -11.20
C SER A 86 -2.82 -6.94 -12.30
N VAL A 87 -4.02 -6.46 -11.97
CA VAL A 87 -4.90 -5.77 -12.92
C VAL A 87 -4.20 -4.58 -13.57
N LEU A 88 -3.51 -3.74 -12.78
CA LEU A 88 -2.75 -2.61 -13.32
C LEU A 88 -1.65 -3.10 -14.28
N LEU A 89 -0.83 -4.07 -13.86
CA LEU A 89 0.29 -4.56 -14.67
C LEU A 89 -0.16 -5.26 -15.96
N GLU A 90 -1.28 -5.99 -15.93
CA GLU A 90 -1.84 -6.69 -17.10
C GLU A 90 -2.48 -5.73 -18.11
N THR A 91 -3.01 -4.60 -17.65
CA THR A 91 -3.72 -3.63 -18.49
C THR A 91 -2.85 -2.44 -18.91
N LEU A 92 -1.66 -2.29 -18.33
CA LEU A 92 -0.65 -1.31 -18.74
C LEU A 92 0.09 -1.81 -20.00
N PRO A 93 0.03 -1.08 -21.13
CA PRO A 93 0.79 -1.45 -22.31
C PRO A 93 2.30 -1.43 -22.02
N PRO A 94 3.09 -2.41 -22.52
CA PRO A 94 4.54 -2.48 -22.24
C PRO A 94 5.33 -1.23 -22.64
N GLU A 95 4.90 -0.57 -23.72
CA GLU A 95 5.50 0.67 -24.26
C GLU A 95 4.83 1.93 -23.67
N GLY A 96 3.88 1.76 -22.74
CA GLY A 96 2.99 2.82 -22.28
C GLY A 96 1.99 3.30 -23.34
N GLY A 97 1.37 4.46 -23.09
CA GLY A 97 0.45 5.10 -24.02
C GLY A 97 -1.02 5.05 -23.58
N LYS A 98 -1.93 5.05 -24.56
CA LYS A 98 -3.37 5.12 -24.28
C LYS A 98 -3.86 3.83 -23.63
N VAL A 99 -4.49 3.96 -22.48
CA VAL A 99 -5.14 2.86 -21.75
C VAL A 99 -6.66 3.02 -21.87
N SER A 100 -7.38 1.91 -22.00
CA SER A 100 -8.85 1.88 -21.98
C SER A 100 -9.27 0.85 -20.95
N LEU A 101 -9.90 1.31 -19.88
CA LEU A 101 -10.25 0.51 -18.71
C LEU A 101 -11.76 0.33 -18.63
N SER A 102 -12.19 -0.85 -18.20
CA SER A 102 -13.52 -1.03 -17.61
C SER A 102 -13.61 -0.29 -16.26
N PRO A 103 -14.82 0.00 -15.75
CA PRO A 103 -14.99 0.62 -14.44
C PRO A 103 -14.25 -0.14 -13.32
N GLU A 104 -14.34 -1.47 -13.30
CA GLU A 104 -13.69 -2.30 -12.28
C GLU A 104 -12.16 -2.25 -12.38
N GLN A 105 -11.62 -2.17 -13.60
CA GLN A 105 -10.19 -1.97 -13.80
C GLN A 105 -9.75 -0.57 -13.38
N ALA A 106 -10.58 0.46 -13.59
CA ALA A 106 -10.27 1.82 -13.15
C ALA A 106 -10.18 1.92 -11.61
N ASP A 107 -11.09 1.26 -10.89
CA ASP A 107 -11.03 1.18 -9.42
C ASP A 107 -9.75 0.47 -8.93
N ALA A 108 -9.38 -0.62 -9.60
CA ALA A 108 -8.12 -1.32 -9.33
C ALA A 108 -6.90 -0.43 -9.60
N TRP A 109 -6.91 0.34 -10.69
CA TRP A 109 -5.86 1.30 -11.00
C TRP A 109 -5.72 2.39 -9.94
N VAL A 110 -6.83 2.99 -9.50
CA VAL A 110 -6.82 4.00 -8.42
C VAL A 110 -6.13 3.43 -7.17
N THR A 111 -6.50 2.21 -6.78
CA THR A 111 -5.94 1.54 -5.60
C THR A 111 -4.45 1.24 -5.76
N ALA A 112 -4.05 0.66 -6.90
CA ALA A 112 -2.67 0.28 -7.15
C ALA A 112 -1.73 1.49 -7.31
N VAL A 113 -2.20 2.57 -7.95
CA VAL A 113 -1.47 3.84 -8.05
C VAL A 113 -1.31 4.48 -6.68
N ASN A 114 -2.36 4.44 -5.84
CA ASN A 114 -2.27 4.91 -4.45
C ASN A 114 -1.21 4.13 -3.66
N ASP A 115 -1.19 2.81 -3.75
CA ASP A 115 -0.21 1.97 -3.05
C ASP A 115 1.22 2.28 -3.50
N ALA A 116 1.43 2.47 -4.82
CA ALA A 116 2.72 2.89 -5.35
C ALA A 116 3.13 4.29 -4.85
N ARG A 117 2.19 5.24 -4.78
CA ARG A 117 2.41 6.60 -4.29
C ARG A 117 2.74 6.60 -2.80
N LEU A 118 2.01 5.84 -1.99
CA LEU A 118 2.26 5.70 -0.55
C LEU A 118 3.63 5.07 -0.30
N ALA A 119 3.98 4.00 -1.02
CA ALA A 119 5.29 3.37 -0.92
C ALA A 119 6.43 4.34 -1.26
N LEU A 120 6.30 5.06 -2.38
CA LEU A 120 7.31 6.04 -2.78
C LEU A 120 7.41 7.22 -1.80
N GLY A 121 6.27 7.75 -1.37
CA GLY A 121 6.21 8.85 -0.41
C GLY A 121 6.84 8.48 0.93
N THR A 122 6.63 7.25 1.42
CA THR A 122 7.28 6.76 2.64
C THR A 122 8.79 6.58 2.46
N MET A 123 9.26 6.05 1.33
CA MET A 123 10.71 5.95 1.06
C MET A 123 11.41 7.31 0.96
N LEU A 124 10.69 8.34 0.50
CA LEU A 124 11.17 9.70 0.38
C LEU A 124 10.96 10.53 1.65
N GLU A 125 10.35 9.95 2.69
CA GLU A 125 9.98 10.64 3.94
C GLU A 125 9.13 11.91 3.70
N ILE A 126 8.22 11.84 2.72
CA ILE A 126 7.33 12.97 2.40
C ILE A 126 6.41 13.29 3.58
N SER A 127 6.38 14.57 3.94
CA SER A 127 5.57 15.18 4.99
C SER A 127 5.00 16.51 4.53
N ASP A 128 4.14 17.13 5.35
CA ASP A 128 3.57 18.46 5.08
C ASP A 128 4.65 19.57 5.04
N GLU A 129 5.84 19.30 5.58
CA GLU A 129 6.99 20.21 5.54
C GLU A 129 7.88 20.01 4.31
N THR A 130 7.60 18.99 3.49
CA THR A 130 8.38 18.70 2.29
C THR A 130 8.12 19.76 1.22
N PRO A 131 9.15 20.47 0.72
CA PRO A 131 8.97 21.43 -0.37
C PRO A 131 8.41 20.76 -1.63
N GLU A 132 7.48 21.44 -2.31
CA GLU A 132 6.94 20.97 -3.60
C GLU A 132 8.01 20.92 -4.70
N GLU A 133 9.00 21.82 -4.62
CA GLU A 133 10.13 21.87 -5.53
C GLU A 133 11.43 21.85 -4.75
N ILE A 134 12.38 21.04 -5.24
CA ILE A 134 13.75 20.97 -4.73
C ILE A 134 14.72 21.33 -5.85
N ASP A 135 15.99 21.56 -5.51
CA ASP A 135 17.03 21.81 -6.51
C ASP A 135 17.02 20.67 -7.55
N PRO A 136 16.99 20.96 -8.86
CA PRO A 136 17.05 19.93 -9.90
C PRO A 136 18.28 19.01 -9.82
N ASN A 137 19.35 19.45 -9.13
CA ASN A 137 20.56 18.66 -8.87
C ASN A 137 20.49 17.87 -7.55
N ASP A 138 19.43 18.01 -6.74
CA ASP A 138 19.21 17.18 -5.56
C ASP A 138 19.03 15.71 -6.00
N PRO A 139 19.73 14.75 -5.37
CA PRO A 139 19.62 13.32 -5.71
C PRO A 139 18.19 12.75 -5.65
N ARG A 140 17.28 13.39 -4.91
CA ARG A 140 15.87 12.98 -4.76
C ARG A 140 14.96 13.52 -5.86
N ALA A 141 15.42 14.48 -6.67
CA ALA A 141 14.57 15.20 -7.63
C ALA A 141 13.86 14.27 -8.63
N PRO A 142 14.50 13.24 -9.20
CA PRO A 142 13.80 12.31 -10.09
C PRO A 142 12.65 11.56 -9.40
N GLN A 143 12.88 11.07 -8.19
CA GLN A 143 11.90 10.28 -7.42
C GLN A 143 10.76 11.17 -6.92
N LEU A 144 11.05 12.40 -6.51
CA LEU A 144 10.04 13.38 -6.14
C LEU A 144 9.16 13.74 -7.36
N GLY A 145 9.75 13.88 -8.54
CA GLY A 145 9.00 14.06 -9.79
C GLY A 145 8.04 12.89 -10.08
N VAL A 146 8.47 11.64 -9.87
CA VAL A 146 7.60 10.46 -9.99
C VAL A 146 6.48 10.48 -8.95
N TYR A 147 6.76 10.88 -7.71
CA TYR A 147 5.76 11.02 -6.66
C TYR A 147 4.68 12.05 -7.00
N HIS A 148 5.07 13.23 -7.49
CA HIS A 148 4.11 14.25 -7.93
C HIS A 148 3.29 13.77 -9.13
N TRP A 149 3.92 13.09 -10.09
CA TRP A 149 3.20 12.51 -11.21
C TRP A 149 2.18 11.44 -10.79
N LEU A 150 2.54 10.56 -9.83
CA LEU A 150 1.60 9.59 -9.27
C LEU A 150 0.44 10.28 -8.51
N THR A 151 0.73 11.37 -7.80
CA THR A 151 -0.29 12.20 -7.13
C THR A 151 -1.28 12.77 -8.14
N TRP A 152 -0.77 13.40 -9.20
CA TRP A 152 -1.61 13.94 -10.28
C TRP A 152 -2.40 12.85 -11.03
N MET A 153 -1.77 11.71 -11.31
CA MET A 153 -2.42 10.58 -11.96
C MET A 153 -3.55 10.02 -11.11
N GLN A 154 -3.34 9.90 -9.79
CA GLN A 154 -4.38 9.43 -8.87
C GLN A 154 -5.58 10.37 -8.87
N ASP A 155 -5.35 11.69 -8.76
CA ASP A 155 -6.40 12.70 -8.82
C ASP A 155 -7.19 12.64 -10.13
N SER A 156 -6.48 12.50 -11.25
CA SER A 156 -7.09 12.37 -12.58
C SER A 156 -7.94 11.10 -12.72
N LEU A 157 -7.47 9.97 -12.20
CA LEU A 157 -8.21 8.70 -12.22
C LEU A 157 -9.45 8.76 -11.32
N VAL A 158 -9.35 9.33 -10.12
CA VAL A 158 -10.48 9.49 -9.20
C VAL A 158 -11.56 10.37 -9.83
N THR A 159 -11.18 11.50 -10.42
CA THR A 159 -12.10 12.39 -11.15
C THR A 159 -12.82 11.64 -12.26
N ALA A 160 -12.07 10.89 -13.08
CA ALA A 160 -12.63 10.11 -14.18
C ALA A 160 -13.58 8.99 -13.71
N VAL A 161 -13.30 8.34 -12.57
CA VAL A 161 -14.16 7.31 -11.98
C VAL A 161 -15.43 7.91 -11.37
N MET A 162 -15.33 9.09 -10.76
CA MET A 162 -16.49 9.82 -10.21
C MET A 162 -17.40 10.40 -11.30
N GLY A 163 -16.88 10.56 -12.52
CA GLY A 163 -17.62 11.06 -13.68
C GLY A 163 -17.71 12.58 -13.76
N ASP A 164 -16.76 13.28 -13.14
CA ASP A 164 -16.64 14.75 -13.13
C ASP A 164 -15.75 15.29 -14.29
#